data_AF-A0A250IZN7-F1
#
_entry.id   AF-A0A250IZN7-F1
#
_cell.length_a   1.000
_cell.length_b   1.000
_cell.length_c   1.000
_cell.angle_alpha   90.00
_cell.angle_beta   90.00
_cell.angle_gamma   90.00
#
_symmetry.space_group_name_H-M   'P 1'
#
loop_
_entity.id
_entity.type
_entity.pdbx_description
1 polymer ?
#
loop_
_entity_poly.entity_id
_entity_poly.type
_entity_poly.pdbx_seq_one_letter_code
_entity_poly.pdbx_strand_id
1 'polypeptide(L)'
;MAHTDKPSTNEDDYFAQEEIEQKRKLAYQQAQALVAQQREELKKLHHMKCPKCGMDLQALTKGDVEIDTCFNCHGIFLDAGELERLQKHMAHEKDGRWMGAVLNLFKNK
;
A
#
# COMPACT_ATOMS: atom_id res chain seq x y z
N MET A 1 -0.70 -3.34 72.13
CA MET A 1 0.50 -2.99 71.35
C MET A 1 0.84 -4.23 70.52
N ALA A 2 0.87 -4.26 69.18
CA ALA A 2 0.74 -3.26 68.15
C ALA A 2 -0.04 -3.89 66.98
N HIS A 3 -0.93 -3.12 66.35
CA HIS A 3 -1.48 -3.49 65.05
C HIS A 3 -0.39 -3.20 64.02
N THR A 4 0.28 -4.23 63.53
CA THR A 4 1.09 -4.12 62.33
C THR A 4 0.16 -4.20 61.14
N ASP A 5 -0.23 -3.05 60.61
CA ASP A 5 -0.80 -2.95 59.28
C ASP A 5 0.18 -3.57 58.29
N LYS A 6 -0.25 -4.64 57.61
CA LYS A 6 0.61 -5.39 56.69
C LYS A 6 0.90 -4.51 55.46
N PRO A 7 2.17 -4.35 55.07
CA PRO A 7 2.53 -3.56 53.88
C PRO A 7 2.05 -4.19 52.55
N SER A 8 1.61 -5.45 52.56
CA SER A 8 1.30 -6.24 51.35
C SER A 8 0.18 -5.67 50.48
N THR A 9 -0.81 -4.97 51.06
CA THR A 9 -1.95 -4.45 50.30
C THR A 9 -1.56 -3.34 49.33
N ASN A 10 -0.51 -2.56 49.61
CA ASN A 10 -0.06 -1.49 48.71
C ASN A 10 0.71 -2.05 47.50
N GLU A 11 1.50 -3.11 47.73
CA GLU A 11 2.26 -3.79 46.68
C GLU A 11 1.31 -4.54 45.72
N ASP A 12 0.30 -5.23 46.25
CA ASP A 12 -0.69 -5.96 45.45
C ASP A 12 -1.47 -5.02 44.49
N ASP A 13 -1.92 -3.86 44.98
CA ASP A 13 -2.62 -2.85 44.17
C ASP A 13 -1.71 -2.25 43.08
N TYR A 14 -0.44 -2.02 43.41
CA TYR A 14 0.56 -1.53 42.46
C TYR A 14 0.82 -2.54 41.33
N PHE A 15 1.01 -3.82 41.68
CA PHE A 15 1.18 -4.88 40.68
C PHE A 15 -0.05 -5.03 39.78
N ALA A 16 -1.26 -4.89 40.32
CA ALA A 16 -2.49 -4.93 39.53
C ALA A 16 -2.58 -3.75 38.53
N GLN A 17 -2.20 -2.55 38.95
CA GLN A 17 -2.16 -1.38 38.07
C GLN A 17 -1.13 -1.52 36.95
N GLU A 18 0.09 -1.97 37.27
CA GLU A 18 1.13 -2.23 36.28
C GLU A 18 0.69 -3.29 35.27
N GLU A 19 0.04 -4.37 35.73
CA GLU A 19 -0.44 -5.42 34.85
C GLU A 19 -1.52 -4.89 33.88
N ILE A 20 -2.45 -4.06 34.36
CA ILE A 20 -3.47 -3.42 33.52
C ILE A 20 -2.81 -2.50 32.48
N GLU A 21 -1.82 -1.69 32.88
CA GLU A 21 -1.10 -0.81 31.95
C GLU A 21 -0.33 -1.62 30.90
N GLN A 22 0.39 -2.67 31.31
CA GLN A 22 1.10 -3.56 30.41
C GLN A 22 0.16 -4.27 29.45
N LYS A 23 -0.97 -4.80 29.93
CA LYS A 23 -2.01 -5.41 29.08
C LYS A 23 -2.60 -4.41 28.10
N ARG A 24 -2.87 -3.17 28.52
CA ARG A 24 -3.35 -2.10 27.63
C ARG A 24 -2.32 -1.76 26.56
N LYS A 25 -1.04 -1.61 26.94
CA LYS A 25 0.06 -1.34 26.02
C LYS A 25 0.24 -2.49 25.02
N LEU A 26 0.19 -3.73 25.49
CA LEU A 26 0.25 -4.91 24.66
C LEU A 26 -0.92 -4.97 23.68
N ALA A 27 -2.16 -4.76 24.15
CA ALA A 27 -3.34 -4.73 23.30
C ALA A 27 -3.24 -3.65 22.22
N TYR A 28 -2.72 -2.46 22.57
CA TYR A 28 -2.49 -1.39 21.61
C TYR A 28 -1.44 -1.78 20.55
N GLN A 29 -0.31 -2.35 20.97
CA GLN A 29 0.73 -2.84 20.06
C GLN A 29 0.22 -3.94 19.13
N GLN A 30 -0.54 -4.90 19.67
CA GLN A 30 -1.17 -5.97 18.88
C GLN A 30 -2.16 -5.42 17.86
N ALA A 31 -2.99 -4.44 18.25
CA ALA A 31 -3.92 -3.79 17.34
C ALA A 31 -3.20 -3.05 16.20
N GLN A 32 -2.11 -2.32 16.50
CA GLN A 32 -1.29 -1.68 15.48
C GLN A 32 -0.64 -2.68 14.52
N ALA A 33 -0.10 -3.78 15.06
CA ALA A 33 0.50 -4.83 14.26
C ALA A 33 -0.53 -5.49 13.32
N LEU A 34 -1.74 -5.75 13.81
CA LEU A 34 -2.83 -6.30 13.01
C LEU A 34 -3.20 -5.37 11.85
N VAL A 35 -3.34 -4.06 12.11
CA VAL A 35 -3.65 -3.07 11.05
C VAL A 35 -2.54 -3.02 10.00
N ALA A 36 -1.28 -3.06 10.41
CA ALA A 36 -0.14 -3.08 9.49
C ALA A 36 -0.14 -4.36 8.63
N GLN A 37 -0.41 -5.52 9.23
CA GLN A 37 -0.52 -6.80 8.52
C GLN A 37 -1.66 -6.78 7.50
N GLN A 38 -2.85 -6.32 7.89
CA GLN A 38 -4.00 -6.21 6.98
C GLN A 38 -3.70 -5.30 5.79
N ARG A 39 -3.04 -4.16 6.03
CA ARG A 39 -2.66 -3.24 4.95
C ARG A 39 -1.71 -3.90 3.95
N GLU A 40 -0.73 -4.65 4.45
CA GLU A 40 0.25 -5.35 3.60
C GLU A 40 -0.41 -6.47 2.79
N GLU A 41 -1.31 -7.23 3.40
CA GLU A 41 -2.08 -8.28 2.73
C GLU A 41 -2.97 -7.70 1.62
N LEU A 42 -3.69 -6.62 1.90
CA LEU A 42 -4.49 -5.92 0.90
C LEU A 42 -3.64 -5.38 -0.25
N LYS A 43 -2.44 -4.85 0.04
CA LYS A 43 -1.53 -4.35 -0.98
C LYS A 43 -1.07 -5.47 -1.91
N LYS A 44 -0.77 -6.64 -1.37
CA LYS A 44 -0.41 -7.84 -2.16
C LYS A 44 -1.59 -8.35 -2.98
N LEU A 45 -2.79 -8.38 -2.41
CA LEU A 45 -3.99 -8.87 -3.09
C LEU A 45 -4.32 -8.06 -4.36
N HIS A 46 -4.11 -6.74 -4.31
CA HIS A 46 -4.41 -5.82 -5.42
C HIS A 46 -3.19 -5.54 -6.32
N HIS A 47 -2.03 -6.12 -6.03
CA HIS A 47 -0.83 -5.94 -6.84
C HIS A 47 -1.04 -6.48 -8.26
N MET A 48 -0.66 -5.71 -9.28
CA MET A 48 -0.87 -6.03 -10.70
C MET A 48 -2.35 -6.28 -11.08
N LYS A 49 -3.29 -5.74 -10.31
CA LYS A 49 -4.73 -5.78 -10.64
C LYS A 49 -5.21 -4.42 -11.10
N CYS A 50 -6.02 -4.41 -12.15
CA CYS A 50 -6.64 -3.21 -12.66
C CYS A 50 -7.63 -2.64 -11.63
N PRO A 51 -7.44 -1.40 -11.14
CA PRO A 51 -8.34 -0.78 -10.16
C PRO A 51 -9.75 -0.49 -10.71
N LYS A 52 -9.94 -0.51 -12.03
CA LYS A 52 -11.23 -0.27 -12.67
C LYS A 52 -12.10 -1.53 -12.75
N CYS A 53 -11.51 -2.69 -13.05
CA CYS A 53 -12.28 -3.91 -13.33
C CYS A 53 -11.74 -5.19 -12.67
N GLY A 54 -10.65 -5.13 -11.91
CA GLY A 54 -10.09 -6.27 -11.17
C GLY A 54 -9.34 -7.32 -12.01
N MET A 55 -9.22 -7.14 -13.33
CA MET A 55 -8.44 -8.03 -14.21
C MET A 55 -6.94 -7.83 -13.99
N ASP A 56 -6.14 -8.86 -14.31
CA ASP A 56 -4.69 -8.74 -14.32
C ASP A 56 -4.19 -7.68 -15.30
N LEU A 57 -3.22 -6.89 -14.85
CA LEU A 57 -2.43 -6.01 -15.70
C LEU A 57 -1.34 -6.83 -16.40
N GLN A 58 -1.02 -6.46 -17.63
CA GLN A 58 0.12 -7.01 -18.35
C GLN A 58 1.15 -5.94 -18.61
N ALA A 59 2.41 -6.25 -18.28
CA ALA A 59 3.55 -5.41 -18.60
C ALA A 59 3.87 -5.51 -20.10
N LEU A 60 3.95 -4.36 -20.75
CA LEU A 60 4.40 -4.21 -22.12
C LEU A 60 5.66 -3.33 -22.12
N THR A 61 6.78 -3.89 -22.55
CA THR A 61 8.02 -3.14 -22.73
C THR A 61 8.03 -2.47 -24.10
N LYS A 62 8.24 -1.15 -24.14
CA LYS A 62 8.44 -0.42 -25.39
C LYS A 62 9.68 0.47 -25.29
N GLY A 63 10.76 0.03 -25.95
CA GLY A 63 12.08 0.65 -25.78
C GLY A 63 12.61 0.37 -24.38
N ASP A 64 12.97 1.41 -23.65
CA ASP A 64 13.52 1.33 -22.29
C ASP A 64 12.46 1.60 -21.19
N VAL A 65 11.17 1.59 -21.53
CA VAL A 65 10.07 1.82 -20.57
C VAL A 65 9.13 0.61 -20.53
N GLU A 66 8.82 0.17 -19.32
CA GLU A 66 7.79 -0.82 -19.02
C GLU A 66 6.46 -0.10 -18.76
N ILE A 67 5.36 -0.63 -19.31
CA ILE A 67 4.03 -0.01 -19.19
C ILE A 67 3.03 -1.10 -18.86
N ASP A 68 2.25 -0.91 -17.78
CA ASP A 68 1.20 -1.84 -17.41
C ASP A 68 -0.12 -1.49 -18.08
N THR A 69 -0.72 -2.45 -18.77
CA THR A 69 -2.00 -2.28 -19.46
C THR A 69 -3.03 -3.32 -19.05
N CYS A 70 -4.29 -2.89 -18.98
CA CYS A 70 -5.43 -3.77 -18.80
C CYS A 70 -6.14 -4.01 -20.14
N PHE A 71 -6.14 -5.25 -20.62
CA PHE A 71 -6.83 -5.63 -21.87
C PHE A 71 -8.35 -5.60 -21.81
N ASN A 72 -8.95 -5.57 -20.61
CA ASN A 72 -10.40 -5.49 -20.47
C ASN A 72 -10.92 -4.07 -20.70
N CYS A 73 -10.35 -3.14 -19.95
CA CYS A 73 -10.87 -1.80 -19.81
C CYS A 73 -9.99 -0.76 -20.50
N HIS A 74 -8.91 -1.22 -21.15
CA HIS A 74 -7.92 -0.45 -21.90
C HIS A 74 -7.23 0.62 -21.03
N GLY A 75 -7.11 0.38 -19.73
CA GLY A 75 -6.44 1.27 -18.78
C GLY A 75 -4.93 1.09 -18.87
N ILE A 76 -4.19 2.19 -18.84
CA ILE A 76 -2.72 2.22 -18.78
C ILE A 76 -2.33 2.74 -17.39
N PHE A 77 -1.38 2.06 -16.77
CA PHE A 77 -0.84 2.36 -15.45
C PHE A 77 0.67 2.51 -15.58
N LEU A 78 1.19 3.58 -14.99
CA LEU A 78 2.59 3.97 -15.04
C LEU A 78 3.05 4.20 -13.61
N ASP A 79 4.24 3.73 -13.29
CA ASP A 79 4.89 3.99 -12.02
C ASP A 79 5.48 5.41 -11.96
N ALA A 80 5.79 5.83 -10.74
CA ALA A 80 6.41 7.14 -10.50
C ALA A 80 7.76 7.24 -11.24
N GLY A 81 7.91 8.25 -12.09
CA GLY A 81 9.12 8.45 -12.90
C GLY A 81 9.07 7.84 -14.30
N GLU A 82 8.13 6.93 -14.59
CA GLU A 82 8.00 6.33 -15.93
C GLU A 82 7.42 7.31 -16.93
N LEU A 83 6.46 8.15 -16.51
CA LEU A 83 5.88 9.18 -17.37
C LEU A 83 6.94 10.18 -17.86
N GLU A 84 7.87 10.58 -17.00
CA GLU A 84 8.96 11.48 -17.32
C GLU A 84 9.97 10.83 -18.27
N ARG A 85 10.25 9.53 -18.09
CA ARG A 85 11.09 8.76 -19.03
C ARG A 85 10.42 8.68 -20.40
N LEU A 86 9.13 8.37 -20.43
CA LEU A 86 8.34 8.38 -21.66
C LEU A 86 8.40 9.74 -22.36
N GLN A 87 8.21 10.84 -21.63
CA GLN A 87 8.28 12.20 -22.18
C GLN A 87 9.65 12.54 -22.77
N LYS A 88 10.75 12.10 -22.14
CA LYS A 88 12.11 12.33 -22.64
C LYS A 88 12.40 11.58 -23.93
N HIS A 89 11.96 10.32 -24.05
CA HIS A 89 12.06 9.57 -25.31
C HIS A 89 11.20 10.22 -26.42
N MET A 90 10.04 10.78 -26.08
CA MET A 90 9.15 11.47 -27.02
C MET A 90 9.70 12.79 -27.59
N ALA A 91 10.64 13.46 -26.91
CA ALA A 91 11.17 14.75 -27.35
C ALA A 91 12.22 14.63 -28.48
N HIS A 92 12.82 13.45 -28.66
CA HIS A 92 13.90 13.22 -29.62
C HIS A 92 13.44 12.58 -30.94
N GLU A 93 12.32 11.85 -30.96
CA GLU A 93 11.73 11.32 -32.19
C GLU A 93 10.59 12.26 -32.64
N LYS A 94 10.73 12.87 -33.82
CA LYS A 94 9.65 13.62 -34.49
C LYS A 94 8.51 12.68 -34.88
N ASP A 95 7.79 12.14 -33.93
CA ASP A 95 6.60 11.32 -34.18
C ASP A 95 5.63 11.42 -32.99
N GLY A 96 4.86 12.50 -32.97
CA GLY A 96 3.63 12.64 -32.17
C GLY A 96 2.55 11.58 -32.46
N ARG A 97 2.87 10.55 -33.26
CA ARG A 97 2.04 9.40 -33.60
C ARG A 97 1.81 8.47 -32.41
N TRP A 98 2.73 8.39 -31.44
CA TRP A 98 2.56 7.54 -30.26
C TRP A 98 1.69 8.17 -29.16
N MET A 99 1.77 9.49 -28.95
CA MET A 99 0.70 10.20 -28.23
C MET A 99 -0.61 10.01 -28.96
N GLY A 100 -0.61 10.01 -30.30
CA GLY A 100 -1.77 9.58 -31.10
C GLY A 100 -2.24 8.16 -30.80
N ALA A 101 -1.36 7.18 -30.64
CA ALA A 101 -1.70 5.77 -30.38
C ALA A 101 -2.17 5.53 -28.93
N VAL A 102 -1.50 6.15 -27.94
CA VAL A 102 -1.89 6.12 -26.53
C VAL A 102 -3.19 6.90 -26.32
N LEU A 103 -3.31 8.12 -26.89
CA LEU A 103 -4.57 8.89 -26.91
C LEU A 103 -5.66 8.21 -27.75
N ASN A 104 -5.34 7.46 -28.81
CA ASN A 104 -6.31 6.64 -29.55
C ASN A 104 -6.75 5.43 -28.74
N LEU A 105 -5.88 4.84 -27.91
CA LEU A 105 -6.26 3.85 -26.91
C LEU A 105 -7.27 4.43 -25.90
N PHE A 106 -7.10 5.71 -25.53
CA PHE A 106 -8.05 6.46 -24.70
C PHE A 106 -9.30 6.98 -25.45
N LYS A 107 -9.28 7.09 -26.79
CA LYS A 107 -10.39 7.58 -27.64
C LYS A 107 -11.26 6.49 -28.24
N ASN A 108 -10.79 5.24 -28.30
CA ASN A 108 -11.62 4.10 -28.69
C ASN A 108 -12.52 3.68 -27.52
N LYS A 109 -13.58 4.46 -27.33
CA LYS A 109 -14.74 4.18 -26.47
C LYS A 109 -15.78 3.39 -27.25
#